data_AF-A0A6P2AAI0-F1
#
_entry.id   AF-A0A6P2AAI0-F1
#
_cell.length_a   1.000
_cell.length_b   1.000
_cell.length_c   1.000
_cell.angle_alpha   90.00
_cell.angle_beta   90.00
_cell.angle_gamma   90.00
#
_symmetry.space_group_name_H-M   'P 1'
#
loop_
_entity.id
_entity.type
_entity.pdbx_description
1 polymer ?
#
loop_
_entity_poly.entity_id
_entity_poly.type
_entity_poly.pdbx_seq_one_letter_code
_entity_poly.pdbx_strand_id
1 'polypeptide(L)' 'MKTDTIFYRLFQSFPEFFFELINSSEETANLYQFSSVEVKQLAFRIDGVFLPNQENQPIYFLE' A
#
# COMPACT_ATOMS: atom_id res chain seq x y z
N MET A 1 -4.24 -11.01 2.94
CA MET A 1 -4.33 -10.98 1.45
C MET A 1 -4.19 -12.33 0.68
N LYS A 2 -4.43 -13.51 1.27
CA LYS A 2 -4.18 -14.82 0.58
C LYS A 2 -5.16 -15.18 -0.56
N THR A 3 -6.17 -14.35 -0.83
CA THR A 3 -7.32 -14.76 -1.65
C THR A 3 -7.58 -13.87 -2.87
N ASP A 4 -6.90 -12.73 -2.99
CA ASP A 4 -7.30 -11.70 -3.96
C ASP A 4 -6.10 -11.07 -4.67
N THR A 5 -5.41 -11.88 -5.46
CA THR A 5 -4.36 -11.45 -6.40
C THR A 5 -4.83 -10.30 -7.31
N ILE A 6 -6.14 -10.18 -7.54
CA ILE A 6 -6.76 -9.11 -8.31
C ILE A 6 -6.56 -7.77 -7.62
N PHE A 7 -6.88 -7.67 -6.32
CA PHE A 7 -6.69 -6.42 -5.56
C PHE A 7 -5.21 -6.07 -5.43
N TYR A 8 -4.35 -7.07 -5.19
CA TYR A 8 -2.90 -6.84 -5.19
C TYR A 8 -2.42 -6.20 -6.50
N ARG A 9 -2.82 -6.78 -7.65
CA ARG A 9 -2.46 -6.24 -8.97
C ARG A 9 -3.12 -4.88 -9.24
N LEU A 10 -4.35 -4.68 -8.77
CA LEU A 10 -5.08 -3.43 -8.92
C LEU A 10 -4.32 -2.31 -8.19
N PHE A 11 -3.99 -2.47 -6.91
CA PHE A 11 -3.25 -1.48 -6.14
C PHE A 11 -1.79 -1.33 -6.61
N GLN A 12 -1.18 -2.41 -7.12
CA GLN A 12 0.13 -2.33 -7.77
C GLN A 12 0.10 -1.50 -9.07
N SER A 13 -1.00 -1.54 -9.82
CA SER A 13 -1.15 -0.82 -11.09
C SER A 13 -1.73 0.59 -10.89
N PHE A 14 -2.59 0.76 -9.88
CA PHE A 14 -3.36 1.96 -9.54
C PHE A 14 -3.32 2.19 -8.02
N PRO A 15 -2.20 2.70 -7.49
CA PRO A 15 -2.07 3.01 -6.06
C PRO A 15 -3.03 4.15 -5.64
N GLU A 16 -3.35 5.06 -6.56
CA GLU A 16 -4.26 6.19 -6.37
C GLU A 16 -5.67 5.80 -5.91
N PHE A 17 -6.17 4.65 -6.35
CA PHE A 17 -7.52 4.18 -6.02
C PHE A 17 -7.75 4.03 -4.51
N PHE A 18 -6.71 3.62 -3.77
CA PHE A 18 -6.77 3.54 -2.31
C PHE A 18 -6.91 4.93 -1.67
N PHE A 19 -6.16 5.92 -2.16
CA PHE A 19 -6.19 7.29 -1.67
C PHE A 19 -7.52 7.97 -1.99
N GLU A 20 -8.08 7.69 -3.17
CA GLU A 20 -9.40 8.18 -3.57
C GLU A 20 -10.51 7.67 -2.63
N LEU A 21 -10.46 6.38 -2.24
CA LEU A 21 -11.40 5.78 -1.29
C LEU A 21 -11.37 6.45 0.10
N ILE A 22 -10.20 6.91 0.53
CA ILE A 22 -10.04 7.63 1.81
C ILE A 22 -10.17 9.16 1.66
N ASN A 23 -10.63 9.66 0.51
CA ASN A 23 -10.71 11.09 0.18
C ASN A 23 -9.38 11.85 0.35
N SER A 24 -8.26 11.18 0.06
CA SER A 24 -6.93 11.79 -0.01
C SER A 24 -6.59 12.21 -1.44
N SER A 25 -5.80 13.26 -1.60
CA SER A 25 -5.43 13.78 -2.92
C SER A 25 -4.62 12.76 -3.73
N GLU A 26 -4.83 12.70 -5.05
CA GLU A 26 -4.03 11.90 -5.98
C GLU A 26 -2.52 12.26 -5.93
N GLU A 27 -2.21 13.52 -5.61
CA GLU A 27 -0.85 13.97 -5.34
C GLU A 27 -0.24 13.22 -4.16
N THR A 28 -1.05 12.94 -3.13
CA THR A 28 -0.63 12.13 -1.98
C THR A 28 -0.31 10.73 -2.48
N ALA A 29 -1.17 10.10 -3.29
CA ALA A 29 -0.90 8.76 -3.82
C ALA A 29 0.44 8.63 -4.56
N ASN A 30 0.84 9.64 -5.34
CA ASN A 30 2.12 9.69 -6.03
C ASN A 30 3.33 9.79 -5.07
N LEU A 31 3.09 10.27 -3.84
CA LEU A 31 4.09 10.28 -2.77
C LEU A 31 4.20 8.92 -2.07
N TYR A 32 3.38 7.92 -2.41
CA TYR A 32 3.46 6.58 -1.85
C TYR A 32 3.84 5.54 -2.88
N GLN A 33 4.61 4.56 -2.42
CA GLN A 33 4.99 3.39 -3.18
C GLN A 33 4.31 2.16 -2.60
N PHE A 34 3.58 1.44 -3.45
CA PHE A 34 3.03 0.13 -3.10
C PHE A 34 4.14 -0.93 -3.12
N SER A 35 4.28 -1.68 -2.04
CA SER A 35 5.28 -2.74 -1.89
C SER A 35 4.79 -3.84 -0.94
N SER A 36 5.36 -5.03 -1.06
CA SER A 36 5.12 -6.13 -0.12
C SER A 36 6.29 -6.23 0.85
N VAL A 37 6.02 -6.13 2.15
CA VAL A 37 7.05 -6.19 3.20
C VAL A 37 6.92 -7.48 3.98
N GLU A 38 8.03 -8.19 4.09
CA GLU A 38 8.16 -9.38 4.92
C GLU A 38 8.86 -9.02 6.24
N VAL A 39 8.11 -9.09 7.34
CA VAL A 39 8.64 -8.80 8.68
C VAL A 39 9.33 -10.05 9.21
N LYS A 40 10.67 -10.00 9.21
CA LYS A 40 11.54 -11.12 9.62
C LYS A 40 11.30 -11.64 11.04
N GLN A 41 10.76 -10.82 11.94
CA GLN A 41 10.62 -11.16 13.36
C GLN A 41 9.43 -12.07 13.67
N LEU A 42 8.39 -12.10 12.82
CA LEU A 42 7.15 -12.85 13.05
C LEU A 42 6.78 -13.80 11.89
N ALA A 43 7.66 -13.95 10.89
CA ALA A 43 7.34 -14.62 9.61
C ALA A 43 6.03 -14.07 8.99
N PHE A 44 5.77 -12.78 9.22
CA PHE A 44 4.54 -12.13 8.82
C PHE A 44 4.78 -11.43 7.48
N ARG A 45 4.01 -11.81 6.46
CA ARG A 45 4.09 -11.23 5.12
C ARG A 45 2.92 -10.30 4.96
N ILE A 46 3.20 -9.02 4.76
CA ILE A 46 2.19 -8.02 4.43
C ILE A 46 2.29 -7.82 2.92
N ASP A 47 1.36 -8.39 2.20
CA ASP A 47 1.37 -8.34 0.74
C ASP A 47 1.07 -6.91 0.23
N GLY A 48 0.33 -6.09 0.97
CA GLY A 48 -0.02 -4.72 0.56
C GLY A 48 0.44 -3.68 1.58
N VAL A 49 1.50 -2.96 1.25
CA VAL A 49 2.01 -1.84 2.06
C VAL A 49 2.18 -0.62 1.17
N PHE A 50 1.69 0.54 1.62
CA PHE A 50 1.99 1.83 1.01
C PHE A 50 3.03 2.55 1.85
N LEU A 51 4.24 2.66 1.30
CA LEU A 51 5.36 3.36 1.92
C LEU A 51 5.38 4.80 1.41
N PRO A 52 5.34 5.80 2.27
CA PRO A 52 5.54 7.18 1.85
C PRO A 52 7.00 7.41 1.45
N ASN A 53 7.22 8.22 0.43
CA ASN A 53 8.53 8.74 0.04
C ASN A 53 9.03 9.83 0.99
N GLN A 54 8.15 10.38 1.83
CA GLN A 54 8.47 11.39 2.83
C GLN A 54 8.30 10.82 4.24
N GLU A 55 9.30 10.96 5.10
CA GLU A 55 9.30 10.41 6.46
C GLU A 55 8.20 10.96 7.38
N ASN A 56 7.55 12.05 6.98
CA ASN A 56 6.53 12.74 7.77
C ASN A 56 5.09 12.25 7.52
N GLN A 57 4.93 11.16 6.78
CA GLN A 57 3.63 10.65 6.33
C GLN A 57 3.33 9.26 6.93
N PRO A 58 2.05 8.92 7.18
CA PRO A 58 1.67 7.65 7.80
C PRO A 58 1.83 6.48 6.83
N ILE A 59 2.27 5.32 7.30
CA ILE A 59 2.34 4.09 6.48
C ILE A 59 0.95 3.43 6.47
N TYR A 60 0.46 3.03 5.29
CA TYR A 60 -0.80 2.28 5.18
C TYR A 60 -0.53 0.79 4.94
N PHE A 61 -1.23 -0.04 5.70
CA PHE A 61 -1.19 -1.50 5.59
C PHE A 61 -2.52 -1.99 5.05
N LEU A 62 -2.48 -2.83 4.01
CA LEU A 62 -3.62 -3.48 3.41
C LEU A 62 -3.51 -4.99 3.71
N GLU A 63 -4.40 -5.52 4.55
CA GLU A 63 -4.41 -6.93 4.95
C GLU A 63 -5.73 -7.65 4.69
#